data_AF-X1SKH7-F1
#
_entry.id   AF-X1SKH7-F1
#
_cell.length_a   1.000
_cell.length_b   1.000
_cell.length_c   1.000
_cell.angle_alpha   90.00
_cell.angle_beta   90.00
_cell.angle_gamma   90.00
#
_symmetry.space_group_name_H-M   'P 1'
#
loop_
_entity.id
_entity.type
_entity.pdbx_description
1 polymer ?
#
loop_
_entity_poly.entity_id
_entity_poly.type
_entity_poly.pdbx_seq_one_letter_code
_entity_poly.pdbx_strand_id
1 'polypeptide(L)' 'MKKNSLKYWLAWNKIPDIGPKRFYKLLEYFGSVDAAWQAKSGEISRVLNL' A
#
# COMPACT_ATOMS: atom_id res chain seq x y z
N MET A 1 -0.06 4.13 15.35
CA MET A 1 -0.61 4.14 13.97
C MET A 1 -1.62 5.28 13.84
N LYS A 2 -1.41 6.23 12.92
CA LYS A 2 -2.40 7.31 12.65
C LYS A 2 -3.75 6.67 12.29
N LYS A 3 -4.87 7.24 12.80
CA LYS A 3 -6.27 6.78 12.63
C LYS A 3 -6.66 6.32 11.20
N ASN A 4 -6.00 6.83 10.17
CA ASN A 4 -6.25 6.50 8.76
C ASN A 4 -5.57 5.22 8.25
N SER A 5 -4.63 4.62 8.98
CA SER A 5 -3.86 3.48 8.46
C SER A 5 -4.71 2.21 8.36
N LEU A 6 -5.68 2.04 9.27
CA LEU A 6 -6.55 0.85 9.32
C LEU A 6 -7.51 0.77 8.14
N LYS A 7 -8.11 1.90 7.73
CA LYS A 7 -9.02 1.93 6.56
C LYS A 7 -8.29 1.53 5.27
N TYR A 8 -7.05 1.97 5.11
CA TYR A 8 -6.25 1.60 3.94
C TYR A 8 -5.82 0.14 4.02
N TRP A 9 -5.41 -0.35 5.19
CA TRP A 9 -5.09 -1.77 5.37
C TRP A 9 -6.28 -2.68 5.00
N LEU A 10 -7.50 -2.33 5.42
CA LEU A 10 -8.72 -3.08 5.07
C LEU A 10 -8.99 -3.12 3.56
N ALA A 11 -8.59 -2.09 2.81
CA ALA A 11 -8.72 -2.06 1.35
C ALA A 11 -7.60 -2.86 0.67
N TRP A 12 -6.34 -2.61 1.05
CA TRP A 12 -5.16 -3.26 0.48
C TRP A 12 -5.16 -4.78 0.73
N ASN A 13 -5.53 -5.24 1.92
CA ASN A 13 -5.55 -6.66 2.26
C ASN A 13 -6.68 -7.45 1.55
N LYS A 14 -7.57 -6.78 0.80
CA LYS A 14 -8.54 -7.44 -0.09
C LYS A 14 -7.97 -7.69 -1.49
N ILE A 15 -6.87 -7.04 -1.84
CA ILE A 15 -6.25 -7.21 -3.16
C ILE A 15 -5.45 -8.51 -3.10
N PRO A 16 -5.72 -9.48 -4.00
CA PRO A 16 -4.93 -10.69 -4.10
C PRO A 16 -3.44 -10.36 -4.18
N ASP A 17 -2.64 -11.17 -3.49
CA ASP A 17 -1.19 -11.02 -3.41
C ASP A 17 -0.69 -9.77 -2.64
N ILE A 18 -1.54 -8.90 -2.10
CA ILE A 18 -1.10 -7.78 -1.24
C ILE A 18 -1.31 -8.11 0.24
N GLY A 19 -0.34 -8.84 0.79
CA GLY A 19 -0.25 -9.09 2.23
C GLY A 19 0.52 -8.00 3.00
N PRO A 20 0.71 -8.19 4.32
CA PRO A 20 1.34 -7.20 5.20
C PRO A 20 2.72 -6.77 4.72
N LYS A 21 3.54 -7.71 4.22
CA LYS A 21 4.90 -7.42 3.72
C LYS A 21 4.91 -6.41 2.58
N ARG A 22 4.02 -6.58 1.59
CA ARG A 22 3.90 -5.66 0.45
C ARG A 22 3.29 -4.34 0.86
N PHE A 23 2.32 -4.36 1.77
CA PHE A 23 1.75 -3.16 2.37
C PHE A 23 2.80 -2.29 3.10
N TYR A 24 3.67 -2.90 3.91
CA TYR A 24 4.76 -2.16 4.56
C TYR A 24 5.78 -1.62 3.57
N LYS A 25 6.09 -2.35 2.49
CA LYS A 25 6.96 -1.86 1.41
C LYS A 25 6.40 -0.60 0.75
N LEU A 26 5.08 -0.54 0.54
CA LEU A 26 4.41 0.67 0.05
C LEU A 26 4.53 1.81 1.06
N LEU A 27 4.36 1.52 2.35
CA LEU A 27 4.48 2.53 3.40
C LEU A 27 5.90 3.11 3.50
N GLU A 28 6.92 2.27 3.36
CA GLU A 28 8.33 2.69 3.34
C GLU A 28 8.66 3.54 2.12
N TYR A 29 8.17 3.16 0.93
CA TYR A 29 8.47 3.89 -0.31
C TYR A 29 7.70 5.22 -0.41
N PHE A 30 6.38 5.20 -0.15
CA PHE A 30 5.53 6.38 -0.30
C PHE A 30 5.47 7.27 0.95
N GLY A 31 6.04 6.83 2.08
CA GLY A 31 6.04 7.55 3.36
C GLY A 31 4.69 7.57 4.09
N SER A 32 3.58 7.36 3.39
CA SER A 32 2.25 7.19 3.96
C SER A 32 1.40 6.22 3.12
N VAL A 33 0.43 5.59 3.78
CA VAL A 33 -0.50 4.65 3.11
C VAL A 33 -1.47 5.39 2.19
N ASP A 34 -1.82 6.63 2.54
CA ASP A 34 -2.65 7.52 1.71
C ASP A 34 -1.93 7.93 0.42
N ALA A 35 -0.63 8.25 0.49
CA ALA A 35 0.17 8.54 -0.70
C ALA A 35 0.28 7.31 -1.62
N ALA A 36 0.50 6.12 -1.06
CA ALA A 36 0.49 4.87 -1.82
C ALA A 36 -0.85 4.61 -2.53
N TRP A 37 -1.98 4.94 -1.89
CA TRP A 37 -3.31 4.75 -2.47
C TRP A 37 -3.62 5.73 -3.62
N GLN A 38 -3.02 6.92 -3.61
CA GLN A 38 -3.17 7.93 -4.66
C GLN A 38 -2.16 7.73 -5.81
N ALA A 39 -1.17 6.84 -5.65
CA ALA A 39 -0.17 6.58 -6.65
C ALA A 39 -0.77 5.91 -7.90
N LYS A 40 -0.12 6.11 -9.05
CA LYS A 40 -0.52 5.45 -10.30
C LYS A 40 -0.26 3.95 -10.18
N SER A 41 -1.14 3.13 -10.74
CA SER A 41 -1.02 1.66 -10.71
C SER A 41 0.33 1.16 -11.20
N GLY A 42 0.89 1.75 -12.26
CA GLY A 42 2.22 1.37 -12.77
C GLY A 42 3.37 1.61 -11.78
N GLU A 43 3.26 2.63 -10.93
CA GLU A 43 4.25 2.88 -9.88
C GLU A 43 4.11 1.86 -8.73
N ILE A 44 2.87 1.53 -8.36
CA ILE A 44 2.59 0.45 -7.40
C ILE A 44 3.15 -0.89 -7.89
N SER A 45 2.92 -1.25 -9.15
CA SER A 45 3.47 -2.49 -9.74
C SER A 45 4.99 -2.52 -9.70
N ARG A 46 5.64 -1.40 -10.04
CA ARG A 46 7.11 -1.27 -9.96
C ARG A 46 7.62 -1.43 -8.54
N VAL A 47 6.98 -0.83 -7.53
CA VAL A 47 7.38 -0.97 -6.13
C VAL A 47 7.17 -2.40 -5.64
N LEU A 48 6.09 -3.06 -6.04
CA LEU A 48 5.73 -4.40 -5.57
C LEU A 48 6.35 -5.55 -6.37
N ASN A 49 7.01 -5.26 -7.49
CA ASN A 49 7.48 -6.25 -8.46
C ASN A 49 6.34 -7.19 -8.90
N LEU A 50 5.22 -6.58 -9.30
CA LEU A 50 4.04 -7.25 -9.88
C LEU A 50 4.09 -7.24 -11.40
#